data_AF-A0A517W4K6-F1
#
_entry.id   AF-A0A517W4K6-F1
#
_cell.length_a   1.000
_cell.length_b   1.000
_cell.length_c   1.000
_cell.angle_alpha   90.00
_cell.angle_beta   90.00
_cell.angle_gamma   90.00
#
_symmetry.space_group_name_H-M   'P 1'
#
loop_
_entity.id
_entity.type
_entity.pdbx_description
1 polymer ?
#
loop_
_entity_poly.entity_id
_entity_poly.type
_entity_poly.pdbx_seq_one_letter_code
_entity_poly.pdbx_strand_id
1 'polypeptide(L)'
;MSHLSVLFAPRQVLIAVVFLILPYFAMGCATTPYAYQTNVISHPEMAFEDGESQFERGKPKPILDGIGWVVGIPGKILLWDRRIDNHHVSEETEVALAEYLDKNGLDQVKVRINEYDPLGEWRRLRKNKSVSWGWRYTAGTLTALHYTLLPGRIIGGDNYNPFTNTINLYSDHAAVALHEGGHAKDFASRKYKGTYAVATALPVLSLWPEAIATNDALGYLRAEEDYEGEEEAYRVLYPAYATYVAGAASPLLSYGDSVITAGAVIPGHLLGRWKAHEVKQEQLARLSSRPAIQQVSSEGNEFQQAQDTDEPSVVQHIHFENESE
;
A
#
# COMPACT_ATOMS: atom_id res chain seq x y z
N MET A 1 -4.64 22.65 59.71
CA MET A 1 -3.43 22.79 58.86
C MET A 1 -3.20 21.46 58.18
N SER A 2 -3.11 21.47 56.85
CA SER A 2 -2.41 20.54 55.92
C SER A 2 -2.31 19.06 56.35
N HIS A 3 -2.75 18.07 55.57
CA HIS A 3 -2.06 17.66 54.35
C HIS A 3 -3.00 16.92 53.39
N LEU A 4 -3.38 17.61 52.32
CA LEU A 4 -3.79 17.00 51.05
C LEU A 4 -2.50 16.63 50.31
N SER A 5 -2.03 15.41 50.49
CA SER A 5 -1.02 14.81 49.60
C SER A 5 -1.73 13.81 48.70
N VAL A 6 -2.37 14.33 47.66
CA VAL A 6 -2.78 13.54 46.49
C VAL A 6 -1.49 13.16 45.77
N LEU A 7 -0.96 12.00 46.14
CA LEU A 7 0.04 11.31 45.33
C LEU A 7 -0.64 10.90 44.02
N PHE A 8 -0.62 11.78 43.03
CA PHE A 8 -0.86 11.38 41.65
C PHE A 8 0.16 10.31 41.31
N ALA A 9 -0.30 9.06 41.20
CA ALA A 9 0.55 7.94 40.88
C ALA A 9 1.28 8.24 39.54
N PRO A 10 2.59 7.96 39.43
CA PRO A 10 3.38 8.21 38.21
C PRO A 10 2.76 7.56 36.96
N ARG A 11 1.93 6.53 37.17
CA ARG A 11 1.17 5.82 36.15
C ARG A 11 0.05 6.65 35.51
N GLN A 12 -0.63 7.51 36.26
CA GLN A 12 -1.70 8.37 35.70
C GLN A 12 -1.13 9.53 34.90
N VAL A 13 0.02 10.07 35.33
CA VAL A 13 0.76 11.08 34.58
C VAL A 13 1.28 10.49 33.26
N LEU A 14 1.81 9.26 33.27
CA LEU A 14 2.25 8.56 32.06
C LEU A 14 1.08 8.33 31.09
N ILE A 15 -0.08 7.87 31.58
CA ILE A 15 -1.28 7.67 30.77
C ILE A 15 -1.74 9.01 30.15
N ALA A 16 -1.80 10.08 30.95
CA ALA A 16 -2.18 11.41 30.45
C ALA A 16 -1.21 11.94 29.40
N VAL A 17 0.10 11.72 29.56
CA VAL A 17 1.14 12.10 28.59
C VAL A 17 1.00 11.28 27.30
N VAL A 18 0.75 9.97 27.37
CA VAL A 18 0.51 9.13 26.18
C VAL A 18 -0.74 9.61 25.43
N PHE A 19 -1.84 9.89 26.12
CA PHE A 19 -3.06 10.42 25.51
C PHE A 19 -2.89 11.82 24.91
N LEU A 20 -2.05 12.68 25.51
CA LEU A 20 -1.74 14.01 24.99
C LEU A 20 -0.84 13.97 23.74
N ILE A 21 0.02 12.94 23.62
CA ILE A 21 0.96 12.80 22.51
C ILE A 21 0.35 12.02 21.33
N LEU A 22 -0.54 11.05 21.59
CA LEU A 22 -1.21 10.24 20.57
C LEU A 22 -1.81 11.04 19.38
N PRO A 23 -2.52 12.17 19.59
CA PRO A 23 -3.12 12.91 18.48
C PRO A 23 -2.09 13.57 17.55
N TYR A 24 -0.88 13.86 18.02
CA TYR A 24 0.19 14.41 17.16
C TYR A 24 0.70 13.38 16.14
N PHE A 25 0.57 12.09 16.43
CA PHE A 25 0.94 11.00 15.51
C PHE A 25 -0.20 10.59 14.56
N ALA A 26 -1.42 11.12 14.74
CA ALA A 26 -2.56 10.89 13.87
C ALA A 26 -2.70 11.94 12.75
N MET A 27 -1.76 12.89 12.66
CA MET A 27 -1.72 13.88 11.57
C MET A 27 -1.02 13.31 10.32
N GLY A 28 -1.50 12.16 9.82
CA GLY A 28 -1.07 11.59 8.54
C GLY A 28 -1.65 12.36 7.36
N CYS A 29 -1.13 13.55 7.06
CA CYS A 29 -1.57 14.31 5.91
C CYS A 29 -0.88 13.79 4.63
N ALA A 30 -1.60 13.80 3.50
CA ALA A 30 -0.99 13.55 2.19
C ALA A 30 0.21 14.49 2.00
N THR A 31 1.36 13.94 1.63
CA THR A 31 2.56 14.76 1.38
C THR A 31 2.42 15.43 0.02
N THR A 32 2.35 16.76 -0.01
CA THR A 32 2.26 17.56 -1.24
C THR A 32 3.37 18.62 -1.26
N PRO A 33 4.11 18.77 -2.38
CA PRO A 33 4.05 17.95 -3.60
C PRO A 33 4.58 16.53 -3.36
N TYR A 34 4.00 15.56 -4.08
CA TYR A 34 4.50 14.18 -4.07
C TYR A 34 5.84 14.11 -4.82
N ALA A 35 6.81 13.42 -4.22
CA ALA A 35 8.11 13.21 -4.84
C ALA A 35 8.11 11.83 -5.52
N TYR A 36 7.95 11.80 -6.83
CA TYR A 36 8.22 10.62 -7.64
C TYR A 36 9.70 10.30 -7.64
N GLN A 37 10.02 9.01 -7.67
CA GLN A 37 11.40 8.47 -7.67
C GLN A 37 12.24 9.00 -6.50
N THR A 38 12.58 8.12 -5.56
CA THR A 38 13.55 8.48 -4.52
C THR A 38 14.98 8.36 -5.05
N ASN A 39 15.97 8.85 -4.30
CA ASN A 39 17.37 8.51 -4.55
C ASN A 39 17.59 7.03 -4.23
N VAL A 40 17.13 6.16 -5.14
CA VAL A 40 17.19 4.72 -5.01
C VAL A 40 18.65 4.33 -4.91
N ILE A 41 19.02 3.75 -3.77
CA ILE A 41 20.33 3.14 -3.61
C ILE A 41 20.23 1.77 -4.28
N SER A 42 20.60 1.75 -5.56
CA SER A 42 20.58 0.56 -6.41
C SER A 42 21.62 -0.46 -5.95
N HIS A 43 21.24 -1.73 -5.96
CA HIS A 43 22.15 -2.85 -5.71
C HIS A 43 22.01 -3.82 -6.88
N PRO A 44 23.00 -3.88 -7.80
CA PRO A 44 22.92 -4.70 -9.01
C PRO A 44 22.60 -6.17 -8.74
N GLU A 45 22.96 -6.70 -7.57
CA GLU A 45 22.70 -8.09 -7.16
C GLU A 45 21.23 -8.38 -6.85
N MET A 46 20.38 -7.36 -6.82
CA MET A 46 18.93 -7.45 -6.67
C MET A 46 18.18 -7.39 -8.00
N ALA A 47 18.89 -7.23 -9.12
CA ALA A 47 18.28 -7.36 -10.44
C ALA A 47 17.66 -8.76 -10.60
N PHE A 48 16.53 -8.80 -11.29
CA PHE A 48 15.86 -10.05 -11.63
C PHE A 48 16.73 -10.91 -12.55
N GLU A 49 16.64 -12.23 -12.40
CA GLU A 49 17.26 -13.16 -13.36
C GLU A 49 16.61 -13.03 -14.74
N ASP A 50 17.33 -13.42 -15.81
CA ASP A 50 16.76 -13.43 -17.16
C ASP A 50 15.46 -14.25 -17.19
N GLY A 51 14.35 -13.61 -17.52
CA GLY A 51 13.02 -14.23 -17.56
C GLY A 51 12.29 -14.32 -16.21
N GLU A 52 12.86 -13.82 -15.11
CA GLU A 52 12.13 -13.64 -13.84
C GLU A 52 11.21 -12.41 -13.92
N SER A 53 9.91 -12.60 -13.65
CA SER A 53 8.94 -11.50 -13.63
C SER A 53 9.03 -10.70 -12.32
N GLN A 54 8.78 -9.40 -12.38
CA GLN A 54 8.62 -8.59 -11.17
C GLN A 54 7.38 -9.02 -10.37
N PHE A 55 6.28 -9.29 -11.06
CA PHE A 55 5.00 -9.71 -10.51
C PHE A 55 4.80 -11.21 -10.75
N GLU A 56 4.59 -11.97 -9.68
CA GLU A 56 4.28 -13.40 -9.74
C GLU A 56 2.97 -13.69 -9.03
N ARG A 57 2.06 -14.36 -9.75
CA ARG A 57 0.75 -14.76 -9.22
C ARG A 57 0.75 -16.23 -8.87
N GLY A 58 0.40 -16.52 -7.62
CA GLY A 58 0.21 -17.89 -7.15
C GLY A 58 -0.92 -18.59 -7.90
N LYS A 59 -0.71 -19.87 -8.25
CA LYS A 59 -1.79 -20.70 -8.83
C LYS A 59 -2.99 -20.74 -7.88
N PRO A 60 -4.25 -20.69 -8.37
CA PRO A 60 -5.43 -20.81 -7.52
C PRO A 60 -5.43 -22.11 -6.70
N LYS A 61 -5.74 -22.02 -5.40
CA LYS A 61 -5.83 -23.15 -4.46
C LYS A 61 -7.07 -22.95 -3.60
N PRO A 62 -8.28 -23.28 -4.10
CA PRO A 62 -9.54 -22.87 -3.50
C PRO A 62 -9.72 -23.29 -2.03
N ILE A 63 -9.14 -24.42 -1.62
CA ILE A 63 -9.16 -24.86 -0.22
C ILE A 63 -8.30 -23.96 0.66
N LEU A 64 -7.06 -23.67 0.25
CA LEU A 64 -6.15 -22.81 1.02
C LEU A 64 -6.63 -21.37 1.03
N ASP A 65 -7.06 -20.87 -0.13
CA ASP A 65 -7.57 -19.52 -0.31
C ASP A 65 -8.87 -19.33 0.49
N GLY A 66 -9.72 -20.36 0.55
CA GLY A 66 -10.93 -20.36 1.37
C GLY A 66 -10.65 -20.37 2.88
N ILE A 67 -9.65 -21.13 3.34
CA ILE A 67 -9.19 -21.06 4.74
C ILE A 67 -8.65 -19.66 5.03
N GLY A 68 -7.80 -19.12 4.17
CA GLY A 68 -7.26 -17.77 4.31
C GLY A 68 -8.36 -16.71 4.40
N TRP A 69 -9.38 -16.81 3.55
CA TRP A 69 -10.52 -15.89 3.58
C TRP A 69 -11.22 -15.87 4.94
N VAL A 70 -11.41 -17.04 5.55
CA VAL A 70 -12.02 -17.20 6.88
C VAL A 70 -11.10 -16.64 7.96
N VAL A 71 -9.80 -16.95 7.90
CA VAL A 71 -8.79 -16.42 8.84
C VAL A 71 -8.74 -14.90 8.79
N GLY A 72 -8.95 -14.29 7.62
CA GLY A 72 -9.01 -12.84 7.43
C GLY A 72 -10.31 -12.15 7.86
N ILE A 73 -11.34 -12.88 8.33
CA ILE A 73 -12.61 -12.27 8.79
C ILE A 73 -12.41 -11.18 9.86
N PRO A 74 -11.55 -11.36 10.88
CA PRO A 74 -11.30 -10.33 11.88
C PRO A 74 -10.79 -9.03 11.25
N GLY A 75 -9.86 -9.09 10.28
CA GLY A 75 -9.36 -7.93 9.54
C GLY A 75 -10.47 -7.21 8.77
N LYS A 76 -11.33 -7.97 8.08
CA LYS A 76 -12.48 -7.43 7.35
C LYS A 76 -13.46 -6.68 8.26
N ILE A 77 -13.71 -7.23 9.45
CA ILE A 77 -14.57 -6.59 10.46
C ILE A 77 -13.89 -5.34 11.02
N LEU A 78 -12.60 -5.45 11.36
CA LEU A 78 -11.83 -4.38 11.99
C LEU A 78 -11.70 -3.16 11.08
N LEU A 79 -11.50 -3.36 9.78
CA LEU A 79 -11.32 -2.31 8.78
C LEU A 79 -12.60 -1.97 8.01
N TRP A 80 -13.72 -2.65 8.29
CA TRP A 80 -14.99 -2.50 7.56
C TRP A 80 -14.90 -2.66 6.05
N ASP A 81 -13.98 -3.51 5.58
CA ASP A 81 -13.78 -3.77 4.16
C ASP A 81 -13.60 -5.26 3.89
N ARG A 82 -14.41 -5.80 2.98
CA ARG A 82 -14.44 -7.24 2.67
C ARG A 82 -13.27 -7.68 1.78
N ARG A 83 -12.57 -6.74 1.16
CA ARG A 83 -11.44 -6.99 0.25
C ARG A 83 -10.14 -7.27 1.00
N ILE A 84 -10.07 -6.91 2.28
CA ILE A 84 -8.93 -7.19 3.15
C ILE A 84 -8.79 -8.70 3.39
N ASP A 85 -7.60 -9.25 3.17
CA ASP A 85 -7.26 -10.67 3.29
C ASP A 85 -8.29 -11.57 2.58
N ASN A 86 -8.77 -11.16 1.42
CA ASN A 86 -9.79 -11.91 0.67
C ASN A 86 -9.16 -13.04 -0.16
N HIS A 87 -7.83 -13.05 -0.31
CA HIS A 87 -7.05 -13.99 -1.13
C HIS A 87 -7.49 -14.03 -2.60
N HIS A 88 -8.06 -12.93 -3.07
CA HIS A 88 -8.50 -12.74 -4.45
C HIS A 88 -8.17 -11.32 -4.89
N VAL A 89 -6.90 -11.09 -5.24
CA VAL A 89 -6.41 -9.79 -5.70
C VAL A 89 -6.78 -9.63 -7.18
N SER A 90 -7.49 -8.54 -7.50
CA SER A 90 -7.93 -8.19 -8.84
C SER A 90 -6.76 -7.76 -9.74
N GLU A 91 -7.01 -7.61 -11.03
CA GLU A 91 -6.02 -7.08 -11.97
C GLU A 91 -5.85 -5.57 -11.75
N GLU A 92 -6.91 -4.87 -11.37
CA GLU A 92 -6.92 -3.44 -11.06
C GLU A 92 -5.97 -3.11 -9.90
N THR A 93 -6.02 -3.88 -8.81
CA THR A 93 -5.08 -3.72 -7.68
C THR A 93 -3.63 -4.00 -8.09
N GLU A 94 -3.41 -5.00 -8.95
CA GLU A 94 -2.08 -5.35 -9.47
C GLU A 94 -1.51 -4.24 -10.36
N VAL A 95 -2.33 -3.71 -11.28
CA VAL A 95 -1.97 -2.60 -12.18
C VAL A 95 -1.67 -1.33 -11.37
N ALA A 96 -2.50 -1.00 -10.38
CA ALA A 96 -2.26 0.17 -9.52
C ALA A 96 -0.89 0.10 -8.83
N LEU A 97 -0.49 -1.07 -8.32
CA LEU A 97 0.83 -1.26 -7.73
C LEU A 97 1.94 -1.24 -8.80
N ALA A 98 1.73 -1.86 -9.96
CA ALA A 98 2.71 -1.86 -11.05
C ALA A 98 3.05 -0.43 -11.52
N GLU A 99 2.03 0.40 -11.74
CA GLU A 99 2.20 1.81 -12.11
C GLU A 99 2.93 2.59 -11.01
N TYR A 100 2.56 2.35 -9.74
CA TYR A 100 3.24 2.99 -8.61
C TYR A 100 4.73 2.62 -8.56
N LEU A 101 5.07 1.34 -8.71
CA LEU A 101 6.47 0.88 -8.66
C LEU A 101 7.26 1.44 -9.84
N ASP A 102 6.69 1.47 -11.04
CA ASP A 102 7.33 2.02 -12.25
C ASP A 102 7.60 3.53 -12.10
N LYS A 103 6.57 4.31 -11.75
CA LYS A 103 6.71 5.76 -11.53
C LYS A 103 7.68 6.11 -10.42
N ASN A 104 7.93 5.21 -9.47
CA ASN A 104 8.90 5.39 -8.39
C ASN A 104 10.26 4.74 -8.63
N GLY A 105 10.49 4.11 -9.79
CA GLY A 105 11.76 3.48 -10.15
C GLY A 105 12.12 2.31 -9.23
N LEU A 106 11.13 1.49 -8.86
CA LEU A 106 11.24 0.37 -7.93
C LEU A 106 11.26 -0.98 -8.68
N ASP A 107 12.01 -1.04 -9.76
CA ASP A 107 12.14 -2.17 -10.69
C ASP A 107 12.81 -3.41 -10.09
N GLN A 108 13.40 -3.31 -8.90
CA GLN A 108 14.05 -4.40 -8.17
C GLN A 108 13.16 -5.07 -7.10
N VAL A 109 11.97 -4.51 -6.85
CA VAL A 109 11.01 -4.99 -5.84
C VAL A 109 10.21 -6.16 -6.41
N LYS A 110 10.31 -7.34 -5.80
CA LYS A 110 9.49 -8.50 -6.18
C LYS A 110 8.08 -8.32 -5.62
N VAL A 111 7.05 -8.65 -6.40
CA VAL A 111 5.66 -8.68 -5.95
C VAL A 111 5.13 -10.10 -6.09
N ARG A 112 4.59 -10.63 -4.99
CA ARG A 112 4.01 -11.97 -4.91
C ARG A 112 2.54 -11.88 -4.55
N ILE A 113 1.67 -12.24 -5.49
CA ILE A 113 0.21 -12.13 -5.34
C ILE A 113 -0.35 -13.51 -5.04
N ASN A 114 -0.81 -13.75 -3.80
CA ASN A 114 -1.29 -15.05 -3.32
C ASN A 114 -0.31 -16.22 -3.59
N GLU A 115 0.98 -15.92 -3.74
CA GLU A 115 2.01 -16.90 -4.03
C GLU A 115 2.70 -17.35 -2.74
N TYR A 116 3.03 -18.64 -2.69
CA TYR A 116 3.85 -19.21 -1.62
C TYR A 116 5.10 -19.86 -2.24
N ASP A 117 6.22 -19.13 -2.19
CA ASP A 117 7.51 -19.55 -2.74
C ASP A 117 8.65 -19.36 -1.71
N PRO A 118 8.73 -20.23 -0.69
CA PRO A 118 9.79 -20.14 0.32
C PRO A 118 11.19 -20.21 -0.28
N LEU A 119 11.40 -21.08 -1.27
CA LEU A 119 12.72 -21.28 -1.87
C LEU A 119 13.20 -20.01 -2.59
N GLY A 120 12.30 -19.31 -3.28
CA GLY A 120 12.58 -18.00 -3.86
C GLY A 120 12.91 -16.96 -2.79
N GLU A 121 12.15 -16.91 -1.68
CA GLU A 121 12.44 -15.97 -0.58
C GLU A 121 13.82 -16.24 0.06
N TRP A 122 14.19 -17.51 0.29
CA TRP A 122 15.53 -17.87 0.77
C TRP A 122 16.64 -17.53 -0.24
N ARG A 123 16.37 -17.67 -1.54
CA ARG A 123 17.31 -17.28 -2.60
C ARG A 123 17.50 -15.76 -2.62
N ARG A 124 16.41 -14.99 -2.60
CA ARG A 124 16.40 -13.53 -2.57
C ARG A 124 17.08 -13.01 -1.31
N LEU A 125 16.80 -13.59 -0.14
CA LEU A 125 17.48 -13.26 1.12
C LEU A 125 19.00 -13.33 0.92
N ARG A 126 19.50 -14.46 0.43
CA ARG A 126 20.95 -14.66 0.21
C ARG A 126 21.54 -13.66 -0.78
N LYS A 127 20.84 -13.38 -1.87
CA LYS A 127 21.25 -12.45 -2.92
C LYS A 127 21.23 -10.99 -2.47
N ASN A 128 20.36 -10.61 -1.54
CA ASN A 128 20.22 -9.24 -1.10
C ASN A 128 21.48 -8.71 -0.40
N LYS A 129 22.34 -8.02 -1.17
CA LYS A 129 23.55 -7.34 -0.67
C LYS A 129 23.28 -5.92 -0.18
N SER A 130 22.06 -5.41 -0.39
CA SER A 130 21.63 -4.12 0.18
C SER A 130 21.47 -4.18 1.71
N VAL A 131 21.26 -5.38 2.24
CA VAL A 131 21.26 -5.65 3.68
C VAL A 131 22.60 -6.28 4.07
N SER A 132 23.21 -5.73 5.12
CA SER A 132 24.47 -6.25 5.64
C SER A 132 24.34 -7.71 6.07
N TRP A 133 25.42 -8.48 5.94
CA TRP A 133 25.40 -9.92 6.16
C TRP A 133 24.89 -10.31 7.57
N GLY A 134 25.24 -9.52 8.60
CA GLY A 134 24.79 -9.76 9.98
C GLY A 134 23.28 -9.72 10.11
N TRP A 135 22.63 -8.66 9.63
CA TRP A 135 21.16 -8.54 9.66
C TRP A 135 20.47 -9.53 8.73
N ARG A 136 21.04 -9.76 7.54
CA ARG A 136 20.50 -10.73 6.58
C ARG A 136 20.39 -12.14 7.18
N TYR A 137 21.43 -12.61 7.87
CA TYR A 137 21.45 -13.97 8.40
C TYR A 137 20.94 -14.11 9.84
N THR A 138 20.52 -13.02 10.48
CA THR A 138 19.84 -13.02 11.79
C THR A 138 18.37 -12.69 11.62
N ALA A 139 18.01 -11.42 11.65
CA ALA A 139 16.63 -10.95 11.47
C ALA A 139 16.04 -11.42 10.13
N GLY A 140 16.81 -11.36 9.04
CA GLY A 140 16.37 -11.85 7.73
C GLY A 140 16.03 -13.35 7.74
N THR A 141 16.86 -14.19 8.36
CA THR A 141 16.56 -15.62 8.56
C THR A 141 15.27 -15.83 9.34
N LEU A 142 15.03 -15.05 10.40
CA LEU A 142 13.79 -15.13 11.17
C LEU A 142 12.57 -14.76 10.32
N THR A 143 12.66 -13.71 9.49
CA THR A 143 11.55 -13.34 8.59
C THR A 143 11.30 -14.40 7.50
N ALA A 144 12.35 -14.98 6.93
CA ALA A 144 12.22 -16.06 5.94
C ALA A 144 11.65 -17.34 6.55
N LEU A 145 12.06 -17.69 7.78
CA LEU A 145 11.46 -18.79 8.54
C LEU A 145 10.00 -18.52 8.86
N HIS A 146 9.66 -17.31 9.31
CA HIS A 146 8.28 -16.90 9.55
C HIS A 146 7.43 -17.11 8.28
N TYR A 147 7.86 -16.55 7.15
CA TYR A 147 7.18 -16.76 5.86
C TYR A 147 7.05 -18.25 5.51
N THR A 148 8.11 -19.05 5.73
CA THR A 148 8.10 -20.48 5.42
C THR A 148 7.12 -21.26 6.29
N LEU A 149 7.09 -21.01 7.60
CA LEU A 149 6.31 -21.79 8.55
C LEU A 149 4.85 -21.32 8.67
N LEU A 150 4.62 -20.04 8.40
CA LEU A 150 3.36 -19.34 8.56
C LEU A 150 2.99 -18.70 7.22
N PRO A 151 2.48 -19.50 6.26
CA PRO A 151 2.22 -19.01 4.92
C PRO A 151 1.19 -17.88 4.97
N GLY A 152 1.56 -16.69 4.52
CA GLY A 152 0.64 -15.54 4.42
C GLY A 152 -0.57 -15.85 3.53
N ARG A 153 -0.47 -16.81 2.61
CA ARG A 153 -1.62 -17.35 1.87
C ARG A 153 -2.74 -17.92 2.76
N ILE A 154 -2.44 -18.28 4.01
CA ILE A 154 -3.42 -18.74 5.00
C ILE A 154 -3.66 -17.68 6.07
N ILE A 155 -2.62 -16.98 6.52
CA ILE A 155 -2.72 -16.06 7.65
C ILE A 155 -3.14 -14.64 7.22
N GLY A 156 -2.99 -14.32 5.93
CA GLY A 156 -3.17 -12.98 5.40
C GLY A 156 -2.00 -12.08 5.77
N GLY A 157 -2.28 -10.78 5.78
CA GLY A 157 -1.34 -9.71 6.10
C GLY A 157 -0.46 -9.39 4.90
N ASP A 158 -0.93 -8.45 4.08
CA ASP A 158 -0.07 -7.78 3.11
C ASP A 158 1.15 -7.21 3.83
N ASN A 159 2.33 -7.39 3.22
CA ASN A 159 3.56 -6.91 3.82
C ASN A 159 4.68 -6.77 2.80
N TYR A 160 5.53 -5.77 3.03
CA TYR A 160 6.85 -5.64 2.44
C TYR A 160 7.91 -6.21 3.38
N ASN A 161 8.72 -7.15 2.86
CA ASN A 161 9.88 -7.69 3.55
C ASN A 161 11.18 -7.00 3.07
N PRO A 162 11.84 -6.17 3.90
CA PRO A 162 13.06 -5.47 3.51
C PRO A 162 14.28 -6.40 3.35
N PHE A 163 14.25 -7.60 3.92
CA PHE A 163 15.37 -8.56 3.84
C PHE A 163 15.39 -9.31 2.52
N THR A 164 14.24 -9.49 1.86
CA THR A 164 14.12 -10.11 0.54
C THR A 164 13.72 -9.12 -0.56
N ASN A 165 13.39 -7.87 -0.19
CA ASN A 165 12.88 -6.84 -1.08
C ASN A 165 11.66 -7.37 -1.88
N THR A 166 10.69 -7.89 -1.13
CA THR A 166 9.51 -8.57 -1.66
C THR A 166 8.26 -7.99 -1.00
N ILE A 167 7.27 -7.61 -1.80
CA ILE A 167 5.90 -7.35 -1.39
C ILE A 167 5.11 -8.65 -1.53
N ASN A 168 4.39 -9.04 -0.48
CA ASN A 168 3.42 -10.12 -0.52
C ASN A 168 2.02 -9.52 -0.42
N LEU A 169 1.15 -9.83 -1.40
CA LEU A 169 -0.22 -9.33 -1.46
C LEU A 169 -1.26 -10.46 -1.33
N TYR A 170 -2.24 -10.21 -0.49
CA TYR A 170 -3.39 -11.07 -0.18
C TYR A 170 -4.72 -10.30 -0.14
N SER A 171 -4.70 -8.97 0.00
CA SER A 171 -5.87 -8.10 -0.06
C SER A 171 -6.10 -7.51 -1.44
N ASP A 172 -7.36 -7.41 -1.83
CA ASP A 172 -7.77 -6.74 -3.06
C ASP A 172 -8.08 -5.26 -2.86
N HIS A 173 -7.09 -4.50 -2.45
CA HIS A 173 -7.28 -3.09 -2.14
C HIS A 173 -6.07 -2.28 -2.58
N ALA A 174 -6.25 -1.43 -3.60
CA ALA A 174 -5.18 -0.62 -4.19
C ALA A 174 -4.42 0.18 -3.12
N ALA A 175 -5.12 0.88 -2.23
CA ALA A 175 -4.45 1.64 -1.16
C ALA A 175 -3.53 0.79 -0.24
N VAL A 176 -3.89 -0.46 0.03
CA VAL A 176 -3.04 -1.38 0.82
C VAL A 176 -1.82 -1.80 0.01
N ALA A 177 -2.00 -2.13 -1.28
CA ALA A 177 -0.88 -2.45 -2.16
C ALA A 177 0.09 -1.25 -2.31
N LEU A 178 -0.45 -0.03 -2.47
CA LEU A 178 0.33 1.21 -2.52
C LEU A 178 1.05 1.49 -1.20
N HIS A 179 0.45 1.17 -0.05
CA HIS A 179 1.10 1.26 1.26
C HIS A 179 2.34 0.35 1.33
N GLU A 180 2.25 -0.90 0.86
CA GLU A 180 3.42 -1.78 0.77
C GLU A 180 4.46 -1.27 -0.24
N GLY A 181 4.01 -0.66 -1.33
CA GLY A 181 4.87 0.09 -2.26
C GLY A 181 5.60 1.25 -1.56
N GLY A 182 4.91 1.98 -0.68
CA GLY A 182 5.46 3.05 0.15
C GLY A 182 6.57 2.57 1.08
N HIS A 183 6.39 1.40 1.71
CA HIS A 183 7.46 0.74 2.46
C HIS A 183 8.66 0.42 1.56
N ALA A 184 8.43 -0.16 0.39
CA ALA A 184 9.50 -0.46 -0.56
C ALA A 184 10.27 0.81 -0.99
N LYS A 185 9.54 1.90 -1.29
CA LYS A 185 10.11 3.21 -1.63
C LYS A 185 10.94 3.78 -0.48
N ASP A 186 10.43 3.73 0.74
CA ASP A 186 11.16 4.21 1.91
C ASP A 186 12.49 3.47 2.05
N PHE A 187 12.44 2.14 2.04
CA PHE A 187 13.62 1.28 2.15
C PHE A 187 14.60 1.43 0.98
N ALA A 188 14.13 1.72 -0.23
CA ALA A 188 14.97 1.93 -1.39
C ALA A 188 15.98 3.09 -1.20
N SER A 189 15.61 4.10 -0.43
CA SER A 189 16.44 5.28 -0.14
C SER A 189 17.41 5.10 1.05
N ARG A 190 17.28 4.02 1.84
CA ARG A 190 18.05 3.86 3.09
C ARG A 190 19.42 3.26 2.83
N LYS A 191 20.47 3.95 3.30
CA LYS A 191 21.86 3.45 3.25
C LYS A 191 22.08 2.17 4.06
N TYR A 192 21.44 2.07 5.24
CA TYR A 192 21.58 0.94 6.15
C TYR A 192 20.25 0.21 6.33
N LYS A 193 19.73 -0.39 5.25
CA LYS A 193 18.40 -1.03 5.21
C LYS A 193 18.17 -2.02 6.35
N GLY A 194 19.14 -2.90 6.62
CA GLY A 194 19.02 -3.89 7.71
C GLY A 194 18.94 -3.28 9.11
N THR A 195 19.75 -2.27 9.40
CA THR A 195 19.71 -1.58 10.70
C THR A 195 18.41 -0.81 10.86
N TYR A 196 17.96 -0.16 9.79
CA TYR A 196 16.67 0.53 9.77
C TYR A 196 15.53 -0.46 10.04
N ALA A 197 15.45 -1.58 9.30
CA ALA A 197 14.44 -2.62 9.49
C ALA A 197 14.35 -3.13 10.94
N VAL A 198 15.50 -3.44 11.55
CA VAL A 198 15.50 -3.98 12.92
C VAL A 198 15.18 -2.91 13.95
N ALA A 199 15.68 -1.68 13.79
CA ALA A 199 15.36 -0.58 14.70
C ALA A 199 13.86 -0.24 14.66
N THR A 200 13.26 -0.22 13.47
CA THR A 200 11.84 0.08 13.29
C THR A 200 10.93 -1.13 13.54
N ALA A 201 11.47 -2.31 13.85
CA ALA A 201 10.67 -3.43 14.35
C ALA A 201 10.35 -3.30 15.85
N LEU A 202 11.02 -2.38 16.56
CA LEU A 202 10.75 -2.13 17.98
C LEU A 202 9.40 -1.42 18.15
N PRO A 203 8.65 -1.72 19.24
CA PRO A 203 7.43 -0.99 19.57
C PRO A 203 7.66 0.52 19.57
N VAL A 204 6.65 1.29 19.17
CA VAL A 204 6.67 2.75 18.98
C VAL A 204 7.49 3.19 17.77
N LEU A 205 8.71 2.69 17.57
CA LEU A 205 9.52 3.01 16.39
C LEU A 205 8.91 2.46 15.10
N SER A 206 8.14 1.38 15.19
CA SER A 206 7.37 0.83 14.06
C SER A 206 6.33 1.80 13.50
N LEU A 207 5.83 2.76 14.29
CA LEU A 207 4.86 3.74 13.80
C LEU A 207 5.46 4.67 12.74
N TRP A 208 6.78 4.89 12.79
CA TRP A 208 7.47 5.79 11.86
C TRP A 208 7.41 5.33 10.40
N PRO A 209 7.88 4.11 10.03
CA PRO A 209 7.74 3.63 8.65
C PRO A 209 6.28 3.47 8.23
N GLU A 210 5.37 3.06 9.12
CA GLU A 210 3.93 2.96 8.79
C GLU A 210 3.33 4.32 8.42
N ALA A 211 3.72 5.39 9.12
CA ALA A 211 3.28 6.75 8.79
C ALA A 211 3.87 7.21 7.46
N ILE A 212 5.14 6.87 7.16
CA ILE A 212 5.77 7.18 5.86
C ILE A 212 5.00 6.48 4.74
N ALA A 213 4.78 5.17 4.85
CA ALA A 213 4.08 4.37 3.86
C ALA A 213 2.64 4.87 3.62
N THR A 214 1.91 5.17 4.70
CA THR A 214 0.55 5.72 4.63
C THR A 214 0.53 7.08 3.91
N ASN A 215 1.43 7.99 4.29
CA ASN A 215 1.50 9.32 3.69
C ASN A 215 1.99 9.28 2.24
N ASP A 216 2.84 8.32 1.88
CA ASP A 216 3.30 8.14 0.50
C ASP A 216 2.15 7.62 -0.38
N ALA A 217 1.39 6.61 0.07
CA ALA A 217 0.22 6.12 -0.66
C ALA A 217 -0.83 7.22 -0.87
N LEU A 218 -1.18 7.98 0.18
CA LEU A 218 -2.10 9.11 0.08
C LEU A 218 -1.55 10.23 -0.82
N GLY A 219 -0.27 10.56 -0.67
CA GLY A 219 0.40 11.56 -1.50
C GLY A 219 0.45 11.18 -2.98
N TYR A 220 0.65 9.90 -3.29
CA TYR A 220 0.62 9.38 -4.65
C TYR A 220 -0.77 9.52 -5.27
N LEU A 221 -1.81 8.99 -4.61
CA LEU A 221 -3.20 9.09 -5.09
C LEU A 221 -3.61 10.54 -5.34
N ARG A 222 -3.21 11.42 -4.41
CA ARG A 222 -3.43 12.85 -4.52
C ARG A 222 -2.73 13.48 -5.73
N ALA A 223 -1.50 13.07 -6.04
CA ALA A 223 -0.73 13.57 -7.17
C ALA A 223 -1.24 13.04 -8.52
N GLU A 224 -1.79 11.83 -8.54
CA GLU A 224 -2.48 11.24 -9.69
C GLU A 224 -3.90 11.80 -9.90
N GLU A 225 -4.35 12.71 -9.03
CA GLU A 225 -5.72 13.23 -9.00
C GLU A 225 -6.79 12.12 -8.89
N ASP A 226 -6.43 10.98 -8.32
CA ASP A 226 -7.34 9.86 -8.02
C ASP A 226 -8.05 10.11 -6.68
N TYR A 227 -9.04 11.01 -6.70
CA TYR A 227 -9.82 11.36 -5.50
C TYR A 227 -10.64 10.21 -4.95
N GLU A 228 -11.08 9.28 -5.81
CA GLU A 228 -11.86 8.12 -5.36
C GLU A 228 -10.94 7.13 -4.62
N GLY A 229 -9.78 6.82 -5.20
CA GLY A 229 -8.74 6.05 -4.53
C GLY A 229 -8.24 6.71 -3.25
N GLU A 230 -8.04 8.03 -3.24
CA GLU A 230 -7.65 8.80 -2.04
C GLU A 230 -8.72 8.73 -0.95
N GLU A 231 -10.00 8.87 -1.30
CA GLU A 231 -11.13 8.71 -0.37
C GLU A 231 -11.16 7.31 0.26
N GLU A 232 -10.98 6.28 -0.57
CA GLU A 232 -10.94 4.89 -0.14
C GLU A 232 -9.73 4.60 0.76
N ALA A 233 -8.56 5.12 0.39
CA ALA A 233 -7.33 5.00 1.17
C ALA A 233 -7.49 5.59 2.57
N TYR A 234 -8.10 6.77 2.71
CA TYR A 234 -8.39 7.34 4.03
C TYR A 234 -9.29 6.45 4.88
N ARG A 235 -10.27 5.76 4.28
CA ARG A 235 -11.20 4.89 5.02
C ARG A 235 -10.55 3.60 5.52
N VAL A 236 -9.48 3.15 4.89
CA VAL A 236 -8.82 1.87 5.24
C VAL A 236 -7.48 2.07 5.93
N LEU A 237 -6.61 2.95 5.43
CA LEU A 237 -5.26 3.13 5.97
C LEU A 237 -5.24 3.80 7.35
N TYR A 238 -6.18 4.71 7.65
CA TYR A 238 -6.26 5.33 8.98
C TYR A 238 -6.65 4.35 10.10
N PRO A 239 -7.74 3.57 9.99
CA PRO A 239 -8.04 2.55 10.99
C PRO A 239 -6.97 1.46 11.02
N ALA A 240 -6.36 1.09 9.89
CA ALA A 240 -5.22 0.17 9.86
C ALA A 240 -4.02 0.73 10.64
N TYR A 241 -3.66 2.00 10.43
CA TYR A 241 -2.59 2.67 11.16
C TYR A 241 -2.84 2.67 12.68
N ALA A 242 -4.10 2.87 13.08
CA ALA A 242 -4.49 2.81 14.48
C ALA A 242 -4.29 1.42 15.13
N THR A 243 -4.31 0.33 14.34
CA THR A 243 -3.94 -1.01 14.84
C THR A 243 -2.46 -1.09 15.23
N TYR A 244 -1.57 -0.44 14.49
CA TYR A 244 -0.15 -0.36 14.85
C TYR A 244 0.05 0.46 16.12
N VAL A 245 -0.70 1.57 16.27
CA VAL A 245 -0.69 2.38 17.50
C VAL A 245 -1.14 1.54 18.70
N ALA A 246 -2.21 0.77 18.56
CA ALA A 246 -2.67 -0.16 19.59
C ALA A 246 -1.62 -1.21 19.94
N GLY A 247 -0.99 -1.83 18.94
CA GLY A 247 0.06 -2.83 19.12
C GLY A 247 1.29 -2.27 19.84
N ALA A 248 1.70 -1.04 19.50
CA ALA A 248 2.79 -0.34 20.17
C ALA A 248 2.46 0.03 21.63
N ALA A 249 1.19 0.34 21.92
CA ALA A 249 0.73 0.71 23.26
C ALA A 249 0.43 -0.50 24.15
N SER A 250 0.08 -1.66 23.59
CA SER A 250 -0.35 -2.84 24.35
C SER A 250 0.63 -3.25 25.47
N PRO A 251 1.95 -3.38 25.22
CA PRO A 251 2.91 -3.73 26.27
C PRO A 251 2.97 -2.75 27.46
N LEU A 252 2.46 -1.52 27.29
CA LEU A 252 2.49 -0.45 28.29
C LEU A 252 1.20 -0.39 29.13
N LEU A 253 0.14 -1.07 28.69
CA LEU A 253 -1.19 -0.99 29.27
C LEU A 253 -1.57 -2.35 29.88
N SER A 254 -2.32 -2.34 30.98
CA SER A 254 -2.80 -3.58 31.63
C SER A 254 -4.22 -3.95 31.22
N TYR A 255 -4.66 -3.51 30.05
CA TYR A 255 -5.96 -3.86 29.48
C TYR A 255 -5.78 -5.01 28.48
N GLY A 256 -6.86 -5.75 28.18
CA GLY A 256 -6.80 -6.79 27.16
C GLY A 256 -6.58 -6.19 25.76
N ASP A 257 -5.81 -6.88 24.92
CA ASP A 257 -5.44 -6.42 23.56
C ASP A 257 -6.64 -5.98 22.73
N SER A 258 -7.77 -6.68 22.83
CA SER A 258 -9.00 -6.34 22.09
C SER A 258 -9.58 -4.98 22.51
N VAL A 259 -9.48 -4.60 23.79
CA VAL A 259 -9.98 -3.31 24.29
C VAL A 259 -9.08 -2.17 23.81
N ILE A 260 -7.76 -2.38 23.85
CA ILE A 260 -6.78 -1.40 23.37
C ILE A 260 -6.94 -1.20 21.87
N THR A 261 -7.06 -2.30 21.12
CA THR A 261 -7.29 -2.29 19.67
C THR A 261 -8.59 -1.59 19.33
N ALA A 262 -9.70 -1.94 19.98
CA ALA A 262 -10.98 -1.26 19.74
C ALA A 262 -10.91 0.24 20.07
N GLY A 263 -10.27 0.60 21.19
CA GLY A 263 -10.08 1.97 21.62
C GLY A 263 -9.27 2.83 20.65
N ALA A 264 -8.32 2.24 19.92
CA ALA A 264 -7.54 2.93 18.90
C ALA A 264 -8.24 2.95 17.53
N VAL A 265 -8.86 1.84 17.11
CA VAL A 265 -9.42 1.70 15.76
C VAL A 265 -10.67 2.56 15.56
N ILE A 266 -11.51 2.74 16.59
CA ILE A 266 -12.69 3.61 16.50
C ILE A 266 -12.33 5.05 16.09
N PRO A 267 -11.42 5.77 16.80
CA PRO A 267 -11.01 7.10 16.37
C PRO A 267 -10.29 7.09 15.01
N GLY A 268 -9.56 6.02 14.66
CA GLY A 268 -9.00 5.84 13.33
C GLY A 268 -10.06 5.87 12.22
N HIS A 269 -11.17 5.13 12.39
CA HIS A 269 -12.31 5.17 11.48
C HIS A 269 -12.98 6.54 11.39
N LEU A 270 -13.15 7.23 12.52
CA LEU A 270 -13.77 8.56 12.53
C LEU A 270 -12.92 9.57 11.76
N LEU A 271 -11.61 9.60 12.01
CA LEU A 271 -10.68 10.49 11.34
C LEU A 271 -10.57 10.14 9.85
N GLY A 272 -10.47 8.85 9.51
CA GLY A 272 -10.43 8.40 8.12
C GLY A 272 -11.67 8.81 7.34
N ARG A 273 -12.87 8.64 7.91
CA ARG A 273 -14.13 9.08 7.28
C ARG A 273 -14.24 10.59 7.15
N TRP A 274 -13.74 11.34 8.13
CA TRP A 274 -13.71 12.80 8.05
C TRP A 274 -12.80 13.28 6.92
N LYS A 275 -11.59 12.72 6.80
CA LYS A 275 -10.64 13.04 5.71
C LYS A 275 -11.14 12.62 4.34
N ALA A 276 -11.71 11.42 4.23
CA ALA A 276 -12.43 10.97 3.05
C ALA A 276 -13.51 11.98 2.60
N HIS A 277 -14.25 12.57 3.55
CA HIS A 277 -15.24 13.60 3.23
C HIS A 277 -14.59 14.89 2.72
N GLU A 278 -13.47 15.33 3.29
CA GLU A 278 -12.75 16.52 2.80
C GLU A 278 -12.27 16.37 1.36
N VAL A 279 -11.67 15.21 1.01
CA VAL A 279 -11.25 14.87 -0.36
C VAL A 279 -12.42 14.96 -1.33
N LYS A 280 -13.56 14.36 -0.96
CA LYS A 280 -14.77 14.40 -1.77
C LYS A 280 -15.29 15.82 -1.98
N GLN A 281 -15.31 16.66 -0.94
CA GLN A 281 -15.73 18.06 -1.08
C GLN A 281 -14.81 18.85 -2.01
N GLU A 282 -13.52 18.59 -1.94
CA GLU A 282 -12.57 19.22 -2.85
C GLU A 282 -12.78 18.80 -4.30
N GLN A 283 -12.98 17.51 -4.56
CA GLN A 283 -13.30 17.02 -5.90
C GLN A 283 -14.54 17.72 -6.47
N LEU A 284 -15.62 17.82 -5.68
CA LEU A 284 -16.84 18.53 -6.06
C LEU A 284 -16.60 20.02 -6.31
N ALA A 285 -15.80 20.68 -5.48
CA ALA A 285 -15.45 22.09 -5.66
C ALA A 285 -14.65 22.33 -6.95
N ARG A 286 -13.70 21.44 -7.28
CA ARG A 286 -12.94 21.48 -8.54
C ARG A 286 -13.83 21.27 -9.75
N LEU A 287 -14.73 20.29 -9.70
CA LEU A 287 -15.72 20.05 -10.76
C LEU A 287 -16.65 21.24 -10.95
N SER A 288 -17.10 21.87 -9.86
CA SER A 288 -17.97 23.06 -9.89
C SER A 288 -17.25 24.32 -10.37
N SER A 289 -15.93 24.37 -10.25
CA SER A 289 -15.10 25.51 -10.66
C SER A 289 -14.55 25.39 -12.09
N ARG A 290 -14.75 24.25 -12.77
CA ARG A 290 -14.40 24.10 -14.19
C ARG A 290 -15.33 24.98 -15.03
N PRO A 291 -14.82 25.97 -15.80
CA PRO A 291 -15.67 26.88 -16.57
C PRO A 291 -16.46 26.11 -17.64
N ALA A 292 -17.76 26.43 -17.76
CA ALA A 292 -18.73 25.81 -18.66
C ALA A 292 -18.35 25.82 -20.16
N ILE A 293 -17.27 26.52 -20.54
CA ILE A 293 -16.79 26.65 -21.92
C ILE A 293 -16.25 25.32 -22.46
N GLN A 294 -15.80 24.39 -21.61
CA GLN A 294 -15.23 23.11 -22.07
C GLN A 294 -16.29 22.00 -22.25
N GLN A 295 -17.48 22.11 -21.66
CA GLN A 295 -18.56 21.12 -21.85
C GLN A 295 -19.29 21.28 -23.19
N VAL A 296 -19.38 22.50 -23.74
CA VAL A 296 -20.01 22.74 -25.06
C VAL A 296 -19.13 22.25 -26.22
N SER A 297 -17.81 22.18 -26.02
CA SER A 297 -16.86 21.74 -27.06
C SER A 297 -16.81 20.21 -27.25
N SER A 298 -17.23 19.40 -26.26
CA SER A 298 -17.24 17.94 -26.41
C SER A 298 -18.54 17.43 -27.04
N GLU A 299 -19.69 18.06 -26.76
CA GLU A 299 -20.97 17.71 -27.41
C GLU A 299 -21.08 18.25 -28.85
N GLY A 300 -20.33 19.32 -29.19
CA GLY A 300 -20.32 19.89 -30.54
C GLY A 300 -19.53 19.09 -31.58
N ASN A 301 -18.68 18.13 -31.17
CA ASN A 301 -17.82 17.40 -32.09
C ASN A 301 -18.42 16.05 -32.56
N GLU A 302 -19.42 15.50 -31.85
CA GLU A 302 -20.14 14.29 -32.31
C GLU A 302 -21.20 14.59 -33.38
N PHE A 303 -21.74 15.81 -33.44
CA PHE A 303 -22.71 16.18 -34.47
C PHE A 303 -22.08 16.61 -35.81
N GLN A 304 -20.81 17.01 -35.82
CA GLN A 304 -20.14 17.45 -37.05
C GLN A 304 -19.54 16.29 -37.86
N GLN A 305 -19.38 15.10 -37.27
CA GLN A 305 -18.76 13.94 -37.93
C GLN A 305 -19.77 13.01 -38.63
N ALA A 306 -21.08 13.26 -38.50
CA ALA A 306 -22.14 12.45 -39.11
C ALA A 306 -22.70 13.01 -40.43
N GLN A 307 -22.15 14.11 -40.97
CA GLN A 307 -22.72 14.81 -42.12
C GLN A 307 -21.85 14.90 -43.39
N ASP A 308 -20.68 14.25 -43.42
CA ASP A 308 -19.73 14.38 -44.55
C ASP A 308 -19.41 13.04 -45.24
N THR A 309 -20.43 12.20 -45.45
CA THR A 309 -20.32 11.00 -46.29
C THR A 309 -21.48 10.93 -47.28
N ASP A 310 -21.48 11.83 -48.27
CA ASP A 310 -22.25 11.65 -49.51
C ASP A 310 -21.57 12.43 -50.65
N GLU A 311 -20.58 11.80 -51.29
CA GLU A 311 -20.28 12.08 -52.70
C GLU A 311 -20.03 10.77 -53.47
N PRO A 312 -20.69 10.56 -54.63
CA PRO A 312 -20.54 9.35 -55.42
C PRO A 312 -19.52 9.48 -56.56
N SER A 313 -18.76 8.40 -56.73
CA SER A 313 -18.22 7.83 -57.99
C SER A 313 -17.21 8.62 -58.83
N VAL A 314 -16.03 8.04 -59.06
CA VAL A 314 -15.45 7.92 -60.41
C VAL A 314 -14.71 6.58 -60.55
N VAL A 315 -15.12 5.83 -61.58
CA VAL A 315 -14.54 4.61 -62.13
C VAL A 315 -13.12 4.86 -62.65
N GLN A 316 -12.16 3.99 -62.35
CA GLN A 316 -11.02 3.76 -63.26
C GLN A 316 -10.43 2.34 -63.16
N HIS A 317 -10.77 1.58 -64.20
CA HIS A 317 -10.01 0.57 -64.94
C HIS A 317 -8.96 -0.34 -64.27
N ILE A 318 -9.32 -1.63 -64.38
CA ILE A 318 -8.52 -2.85 -64.38
C ILE A 318 -7.29 -2.73 -65.30
N HIS A 319 -6.12 -3.11 -64.79
CA HIS A 319 -5.05 -3.67 -65.62
C HIS A 319 -4.50 -4.95 -64.98
N PHE A 320 -4.80 -6.08 -65.62
CA PHE A 320 -4.12 -7.36 -65.41
C PHE A 320 -2.89 -7.36 -66.31
N GLU A 321 -1.71 -7.52 -65.73
CA GLU A 321 -0.56 -8.07 -66.45
C GLU A 321 -0.21 -9.42 -65.85
N ASN A 322 -0.27 -10.43 -66.70
CA ASN A 322 0.15 -11.79 -66.49
C ASN A 322 0.93 -12.13 -67.76
N GLU A 323 2.23 -12.45 -67.65
CA GLU A 323 3.12 -13.17 -68.59
C GLU A 323 4.56 -12.97 -68.07
N SER A 324 5.13 -13.94 -67.35
CA SER A 324 5.91 -15.10 -67.85
C SER A 324 7.28 -14.74 -68.43
N GLU A 325 8.33 -14.96 -67.64
CA GLU A 325 9.52 -15.78 -67.94
C GLU A 325 10.21 -16.23 -66.64
#